data_AF-A0A9D0GZ19-F1
#
_entry.id   AF-A0A9D0GZ19-F1
#
_cell.length_a   1.000
_cell.length_b   1.000
_cell.length_c   1.000
_cell.angle_alpha   90.00
_cell.angle_beta   90.00
_cell.angle_gamma   90.00
#
_symmetry.space_group_name_H-M   'P 1'
#
loop_
_entity.id
_entity.type
_entity.pdbx_description
1 polymer ?
#
loop_
_entity_poly.entity_id
_entity_poly.type
_entity_poly.pdbx_seq_one_letter_code
_entity_poly.pdbx_strand_id
1 'polypeptide(L)'
;MEDRVLNNEILFLYDGKECNPNGDPDNENRPRMDYLKERALVSDVRLKRYVRDYFQNQKGYPIFVTKVDDITVDATDRFAYFIAEQLLKPENQEKLKALKFKKDEKVDIGTLKEKVKESKRWDLVSVEDFLGHFIDARLFGITLPIKDEKRGSSITFTGPVQFNWGYSLNKAELMESPSITSHFAGRTKGEGEEGGTIGKDWRLYYALIAFYGRISGNSAKKTLMTQQDVRELDHALWQSIITETNTRTKLNQQPRLYLRVEYKDSGTFTGDLRRYIDIDRKEGLRDIGEYKLDVTNLVEKLEKRKNSINKIYLRVDEDLKVEGLEELKTAFSGLIEELQ
;
A
#
# COMPACT_ATOMS: atom_id res chain seq x y z
N MET A 1 5.17 -28.95 4.00
CA MET A 1 4.62 -28.03 5.02
C MET A 1 5.43 -26.73 5.13
N GLU A 2 6.61 -26.64 4.49
CA GLU A 2 7.61 -25.58 4.72
C GLU A 2 7.41 -24.24 3.98
N ASP A 3 6.42 -24.12 3.09
CA ASP A 3 6.26 -22.92 2.25
C ASP A 3 4.95 -22.15 2.48
N ARG A 4 4.29 -22.41 3.62
CA ARG A 4 3.01 -21.77 3.96
C ARG A 4 3.27 -20.44 4.66
N VAL A 5 2.58 -19.38 4.21
CA VAL A 5 2.53 -18.11 4.95
C VAL A 5 1.82 -18.28 6.29
N LEU A 6 2.49 -17.85 7.37
CA LEU A 6 1.98 -17.85 8.75
C LEU A 6 1.41 -16.48 9.13
N ASN A 7 0.88 -16.35 10.34
CA ASN A 7 0.42 -15.04 10.80
C ASN A 7 1.61 -14.12 11.06
N ASN A 8 1.46 -12.86 10.65
CA ASN A 8 2.45 -11.84 10.91
C ASN A 8 1.81 -10.54 11.41
N GLU A 9 2.54 -9.77 12.20
CA GLU A 9 2.22 -8.39 12.54
C GLU A 9 3.34 -7.47 12.05
N ILE A 10 2.97 -6.32 11.52
CA ILE A 10 3.88 -5.34 10.94
C ILE A 10 3.75 -4.04 11.72
N LEU A 11 4.87 -3.49 12.13
CA LEU A 11 5.04 -2.11 12.55
C LEU A 11 5.91 -1.42 11.50
N PHE A 12 5.35 -0.42 10.82
CA PHE A 12 6.08 0.34 9.81
C PHE A 12 5.99 1.82 10.09
N LEU A 13 7.15 2.49 10.18
CA LEU A 13 7.26 3.91 10.40
C LEU A 13 7.98 4.55 9.21
N TYR A 14 7.45 5.68 8.77
CA TYR A 14 8.15 6.63 7.91
C TYR A 14 7.86 8.04 8.41
N ASP A 15 8.77 8.97 8.18
CA ASP A 15 8.55 10.38 8.47
C ASP A 15 8.25 11.17 7.20
N GLY A 16 7.77 12.40 7.38
CA GLY A 16 7.62 13.38 6.32
C GLY A 16 8.00 14.75 6.83
N LYS A 17 8.91 15.43 6.14
CA LYS A 17 9.39 16.79 6.48
C LYS A 17 8.97 17.80 5.42
N GLU A 18 8.31 18.87 5.83
CA GLU A 18 7.84 19.94 4.90
C GLU A 18 7.03 19.38 3.71
N CYS A 19 6.22 18.37 3.99
CA CYS A 19 5.48 17.62 2.98
C CYS A 19 4.02 17.43 3.38
N ASN A 20 3.23 16.98 2.43
CA ASN A 20 1.86 16.55 2.63
C ASN A 20 1.82 15.04 2.49
N PRO A 21 1.85 14.21 3.54
CA PRO A 21 1.94 12.75 3.37
C PRO A 21 0.65 12.18 2.74
N ASN A 22 -0.52 12.67 3.15
CA ASN A 22 -1.83 12.28 2.60
C ASN A 22 -2.75 13.49 2.54
N GLY A 23 -3.12 13.91 1.32
CA GLY A 23 -4.04 15.01 1.13
C GLY A 23 -5.49 14.55 1.36
N ASP A 24 -6.31 15.46 1.88
CA ASP A 24 -7.74 15.27 2.09
C ASP A 24 -8.52 15.85 0.90
N PRO A 25 -9.16 15.02 0.06
CA PRO A 25 -9.96 15.49 -1.07
C PRO A 25 -11.15 16.35 -0.61
N ASP A 26 -11.62 16.19 0.63
CA ASP A 26 -12.77 16.93 1.16
C ASP A 26 -12.37 18.27 1.80
N ASN A 27 -11.07 18.58 1.87
CA ASN A 27 -10.56 19.76 2.58
C ASN A 27 -9.39 20.43 1.85
N GLU A 28 -9.61 20.88 0.62
CA GLU A 28 -8.63 21.60 -0.20
C GLU A 28 -7.27 20.91 -0.31
N ASN A 29 -7.25 19.57 -0.28
CA ASN A 29 -6.03 18.77 -0.29
C ASN A 29 -5.07 19.05 0.88
N ARG A 30 -5.56 19.63 2.00
CA ARG A 30 -4.81 19.72 3.26
C ARG A 30 -4.36 18.33 3.72
N PRO A 31 -3.21 18.21 4.41
CA PRO A 31 -2.88 16.97 5.11
C PRO A 31 -4.05 16.49 5.96
N ARG A 32 -4.38 15.20 5.89
CA ARG A 32 -5.38 14.60 6.78
C ARG A 32 -4.87 14.67 8.22
N MET A 33 -5.74 15.11 9.14
CA MET A 33 -5.40 15.38 10.53
C MET A 33 -6.50 14.90 11.48
N ASP A 34 -6.10 14.36 12.63
CA ASP A 34 -6.91 14.35 13.84
C ASP A 34 -6.65 15.68 14.56
N TYR A 35 -7.56 16.64 14.41
CA TYR A 35 -7.40 17.98 14.98
C TYR A 35 -7.51 18.00 16.52
N LEU A 36 -8.16 17.02 17.15
CA LEU A 36 -8.29 16.97 18.61
C LEU A 36 -7.01 16.49 19.28
N LYS A 37 -6.29 15.56 18.62
CA LYS A 37 -5.01 15.03 19.09
C LYS A 37 -3.79 15.65 18.41
N GLU A 38 -4.03 16.54 17.46
CA GLU A 38 -3.01 17.21 16.65
C GLU A 38 -2.12 16.19 15.92
N ARG A 39 -2.69 15.11 15.38
CA ARG A 39 -1.92 14.05 14.70
C ARG A 39 -2.17 14.05 13.20
N ALA A 40 -1.10 13.87 12.43
CA ALA A 40 -1.25 13.56 11.01
C ALA A 40 -1.87 12.17 10.85
N LEU A 41 -2.74 12.02 9.85
CA LEU A 41 -3.36 10.77 9.47
C LEU A 41 -2.97 10.40 8.05
N VAL A 42 -2.75 9.11 7.82
CA VAL A 42 -2.53 8.57 6.48
C VAL A 42 -3.37 7.32 6.34
N SER A 43 -4.17 7.25 5.28
CA SER A 43 -5.01 6.08 5.05
C SER A 43 -4.16 4.86 4.67
N ASP A 44 -4.66 3.69 5.01
CA ASP A 44 -4.08 2.42 4.57
C ASP A 44 -4.06 2.31 3.03
N VAL A 45 -5.07 2.85 2.36
CA VAL A 45 -5.15 2.91 0.89
C VAL A 45 -3.99 3.71 0.30
N ARG A 46 -3.55 4.80 0.96
CA ARG A 46 -2.39 5.59 0.48
C ARG A 46 -1.10 4.78 0.57
N LEU A 47 -0.87 4.06 1.67
CA LEU A 47 0.30 3.19 1.80
C LEU A 47 0.26 2.05 0.77
N LYS A 48 -0.88 1.39 0.61
CA LYS A 48 -1.07 0.34 -0.40
C LYS A 48 -0.90 0.87 -1.83
N ARG A 49 -1.19 2.14 -2.10
CA ARG A 49 -0.95 2.77 -3.41
C ARG A 49 0.54 2.91 -3.68
N TYR A 50 1.35 3.40 -2.73
CA TYR A 50 2.81 3.43 -2.89
C TYR A 50 3.38 2.05 -3.20
N VAL A 51 2.96 1.02 -2.47
CA VAL A 51 3.41 -0.37 -2.72
C VAL A 51 3.03 -0.84 -4.13
N ARG A 52 1.81 -0.56 -4.59
CA ARG A 52 1.38 -0.91 -5.97
C ARG A 52 2.18 -0.16 -7.02
N ASP A 53 2.40 1.13 -6.83
CA ASP A 53 3.13 1.97 -7.78
C ASP A 53 4.58 1.49 -7.88
N TYR A 54 5.22 1.13 -6.75
CA TYR A 54 6.55 0.53 -6.74
C TYR A 54 6.60 -0.81 -7.50
N PHE A 55 5.63 -1.69 -7.24
CA PHE A 55 5.54 -2.96 -7.96
C PHE A 55 5.35 -2.78 -9.47
N GLN A 56 4.55 -1.81 -9.88
CA GLN A 56 4.31 -1.51 -11.29
C GLN A 56 5.54 -0.87 -11.94
N ASN A 57 6.05 0.21 -11.35
CA ASN A 57 7.04 1.11 -11.96
C ASN A 57 8.46 0.58 -11.86
N GLN A 58 8.83 -0.03 -10.72
CA GLN A 58 10.21 -0.47 -10.44
C GLN A 58 10.41 -1.96 -10.68
N LYS A 59 9.38 -2.79 -10.42
CA LYS A 59 9.47 -4.25 -10.54
C LYS A 59 8.80 -4.81 -11.79
N GLY A 60 7.98 -4.04 -12.49
CA GLY A 60 7.26 -4.48 -13.67
C GLY A 60 6.17 -5.52 -13.39
N TYR A 61 5.70 -5.64 -12.14
CA TYR A 61 4.60 -6.54 -11.82
C TYR A 61 3.28 -5.97 -12.35
N PRO A 62 2.39 -6.81 -12.91
CA PRO A 62 1.06 -6.37 -13.29
C PRO A 62 0.22 -6.12 -12.04
N ILE A 63 -0.45 -4.97 -12.03
CA ILE A 63 -1.31 -4.51 -10.93
C ILE A 63 -2.75 -4.45 -11.43
N PHE A 64 -3.69 -4.99 -10.65
CA PHE A 64 -5.10 -4.95 -11.03
C PHE A 64 -5.69 -3.57 -10.74
N VAL A 65 -5.47 -3.02 -9.54
CA VAL A 65 -6.03 -1.72 -9.13
C VAL A 65 -5.15 -0.57 -9.62
N THR A 66 -5.15 -0.37 -10.94
CA THR A 66 -4.39 0.68 -11.62
C THR A 66 -5.16 1.23 -12.82
N LYS A 67 -4.63 2.30 -13.43
CA LYS A 67 -5.16 2.86 -14.68
C LYS A 67 -4.75 1.99 -15.86
N VAL A 68 -5.56 1.98 -16.92
CA VAL A 68 -5.21 1.33 -18.19
C VAL A 68 -5.09 2.43 -19.23
N ASP A 69 -3.94 2.53 -19.89
CA ASP A 69 -3.63 3.60 -20.85
C ASP A 69 -3.94 5.01 -20.30
N ASP A 70 -3.54 5.26 -19.04
CA ASP A 70 -3.82 6.49 -18.28
C ASP A 70 -5.30 6.83 -18.01
N ILE A 71 -6.21 5.93 -18.39
CA ILE A 71 -7.64 6.06 -18.18
C ILE A 71 -8.04 5.32 -16.90
N THR A 72 -8.87 5.98 -16.10
CA THR A 72 -9.53 5.35 -14.95
C THR A 72 -10.56 4.35 -15.46
N VAL A 73 -10.42 3.09 -15.08
CA VAL A 73 -11.33 2.00 -15.42
C VAL A 73 -11.98 1.43 -14.17
N ASP A 74 -13.18 0.88 -14.31
CA ASP A 74 -13.81 0.11 -13.24
C ASP A 74 -13.29 -1.34 -13.19
N ALA A 75 -13.68 -2.08 -12.15
CA ALA A 75 -13.24 -3.47 -11.97
C ALA A 75 -13.71 -4.42 -13.08
N THR A 76 -14.87 -4.14 -13.69
CA THR A 76 -15.41 -4.95 -14.80
C THR A 76 -14.61 -4.73 -16.06
N ASP A 77 -14.34 -3.47 -16.40
CA ASP A 77 -13.50 -3.09 -17.53
C ASP A 77 -12.08 -3.64 -17.38
N ARG A 78 -11.49 -3.51 -16.19
CA ARG A 78 -10.14 -4.04 -15.93
C ARG A 78 -10.08 -5.55 -16.06
N PHE A 79 -11.09 -6.27 -15.56
CA PHE A 79 -11.12 -7.73 -15.66
C PHE A 79 -11.34 -8.21 -17.10
N ALA A 80 -12.20 -7.53 -17.85
CA ALA A 80 -12.38 -7.82 -19.28
C ALA A 80 -11.11 -7.56 -20.09
N TYR A 81 -10.38 -6.49 -19.77
CA TYR A 81 -9.08 -6.19 -20.37
C TYR A 81 -8.07 -7.32 -20.11
N PHE A 82 -7.96 -7.77 -18.85
CA PHE A 82 -7.10 -8.90 -18.50
C PHE A 82 -7.46 -10.18 -19.26
N ILE A 83 -8.74 -10.52 -19.36
CA ILE A 83 -9.17 -11.71 -20.13
C ILE A 83 -8.81 -11.55 -21.60
N ALA A 84 -9.02 -10.37 -22.19
CA ALA A 84 -8.63 -10.08 -23.56
C ALA A 84 -7.11 -10.30 -23.77
N GLU A 85 -6.27 -9.81 -22.87
CA GLU A 85 -4.82 -10.05 -22.91
C GLU A 85 -4.49 -11.55 -22.82
N GLN A 86 -5.15 -12.31 -21.94
CA GLN A 86 -4.92 -13.75 -21.84
C GLN A 86 -5.33 -14.48 -23.14
N LEU A 87 -6.47 -14.10 -23.74
CA LEU A 87 -6.99 -14.72 -24.94
C LEU A 87 -6.13 -14.46 -26.19
N LEU A 88 -5.39 -13.35 -26.23
CA LEU A 88 -4.46 -13.07 -27.33
C LEU A 88 -3.19 -13.93 -27.29
N LYS A 89 -2.91 -14.59 -26.17
CA LYS A 89 -1.75 -15.48 -26.07
C LYS A 89 -1.94 -16.73 -26.94
N PRO A 90 -0.91 -17.23 -27.64
CA PRO A 90 -1.03 -18.38 -28.53
C PRO A 90 -1.63 -19.63 -27.88
N GLU A 91 -1.32 -19.88 -26.61
CA GLU A 91 -1.82 -21.03 -25.85
C GLU A 91 -3.34 -20.99 -25.58
N ASN A 92 -3.98 -19.83 -25.71
CA ASN A 92 -5.42 -19.65 -25.45
C ASN A 92 -6.26 -19.50 -26.72
N GLN A 93 -5.71 -19.77 -27.92
CA GLN A 93 -6.44 -19.64 -29.18
C GLN A 93 -7.72 -20.50 -29.27
N GLU A 94 -7.73 -21.66 -28.63
CA GLU A 94 -8.94 -22.49 -28.56
C GLU A 94 -10.06 -21.81 -27.76
N LYS A 95 -9.71 -21.06 -26.71
CA LYS A 95 -10.68 -20.30 -25.89
C LYS A 95 -11.28 -19.12 -26.66
N LEU A 96 -10.54 -18.54 -27.63
CA LEU A 96 -11.08 -17.48 -28.50
C LEU A 96 -12.32 -17.94 -29.26
N LYS A 97 -12.40 -19.22 -29.67
CA LYS A 97 -13.56 -19.76 -30.40
C LYS A 97 -14.87 -19.66 -29.61
N ALA A 98 -14.78 -19.54 -28.29
CA ALA A 98 -15.92 -19.36 -27.42
C ALA A 98 -16.56 -17.96 -27.54
N LEU A 99 -15.79 -16.97 -28.01
CA LEU A 99 -16.28 -15.66 -28.41
C LEU A 99 -16.64 -15.73 -29.90
N LYS A 100 -17.91 -15.50 -30.24
CA LYS A 100 -18.37 -15.54 -31.63
C LYS A 100 -17.91 -14.28 -32.36
N PHE A 101 -17.10 -14.43 -33.40
CA PHE A 101 -16.65 -13.34 -34.27
C PHE A 101 -17.41 -13.37 -35.61
N LYS A 102 -17.67 -12.19 -36.17
CA LYS A 102 -18.14 -12.06 -37.55
C LYS A 102 -16.99 -12.33 -38.52
N LYS A 103 -17.32 -12.78 -39.74
CA LYS A 103 -16.37 -12.86 -40.84
C LYS A 103 -15.79 -11.45 -41.04
N ASP A 104 -14.46 -11.32 -41.01
CA ASP A 104 -13.70 -10.06 -41.13
C ASP A 104 -13.64 -9.15 -39.87
N GLU A 105 -14.11 -9.64 -38.72
CA GLU A 105 -13.96 -8.91 -37.45
C GLU A 105 -12.51 -8.98 -36.94
N LYS A 106 -11.92 -7.82 -36.63
CA LYS A 106 -10.54 -7.74 -36.13
C LYS A 106 -10.45 -8.31 -34.70
N VAL A 107 -9.45 -9.17 -34.46
CA VAL A 107 -9.18 -9.74 -33.13
C VAL A 107 -8.07 -8.93 -32.47
N ASP A 108 -8.45 -7.91 -31.71
CA ASP A 108 -7.55 -7.08 -30.90
C ASP A 108 -8.12 -6.84 -29.49
N ILE A 109 -7.32 -6.23 -28.60
CA ILE A 109 -7.69 -5.98 -27.19
C ILE A 109 -9.02 -5.23 -27.08
N GLY A 110 -9.21 -4.20 -27.91
CA GLY A 110 -10.42 -3.36 -27.88
C GLY A 110 -11.68 -4.15 -28.23
N THR A 111 -11.60 -5.00 -29.26
CA THR A 111 -12.73 -5.83 -29.68
C THR A 111 -13.00 -6.96 -28.69
N LEU A 112 -11.94 -7.59 -28.17
CA LEU A 112 -12.04 -8.70 -27.23
C LEU A 112 -12.63 -8.26 -25.88
N LYS A 113 -12.18 -7.15 -25.31
CA LYS A 113 -12.69 -6.69 -24.00
C LYS A 113 -14.20 -6.41 -24.05
N GLU A 114 -14.70 -5.79 -25.12
CA GLU A 114 -16.13 -5.51 -25.26
C GLU A 114 -16.93 -6.80 -25.45
N LYS A 115 -16.46 -7.74 -26.28
CA LYS A 115 -17.11 -9.06 -26.40
C LYS A 115 -17.15 -9.81 -25.07
N VAL A 116 -16.08 -9.78 -24.28
CA VAL A 116 -16.03 -10.41 -22.95
C VAL A 116 -17.06 -9.77 -22.01
N LYS A 117 -17.15 -8.43 -21.99
CA LYS A 117 -18.15 -7.70 -21.18
C LYS A 117 -19.59 -8.00 -21.58
N GLU A 118 -19.88 -7.97 -22.88
CA GLU A 118 -21.22 -8.23 -23.41
C GLU A 118 -21.67 -9.66 -23.12
N SER A 119 -20.79 -10.63 -23.38
CA SER A 119 -21.07 -12.05 -23.19
C SER A 119 -20.96 -12.50 -21.73
N LYS A 120 -20.30 -11.71 -20.88
CA LYS A 120 -19.99 -12.00 -19.46
C LYS A 120 -19.26 -13.33 -19.30
N ARG A 121 -18.40 -13.68 -20.27
CA ARG A 121 -17.61 -14.90 -20.30
C ARG A 121 -16.36 -14.78 -19.42
N TRP A 122 -16.60 -14.55 -18.13
CA TRP A 122 -15.58 -14.48 -17.10
C TRP A 122 -14.88 -15.83 -16.87
N ASP A 123 -15.57 -16.92 -17.20
CA ASP A 123 -15.10 -18.31 -17.13
C ASP A 123 -13.96 -18.65 -18.10
N LEU A 124 -13.61 -17.74 -19.01
CA LEU A 124 -12.49 -17.95 -19.96
C LEU A 124 -11.11 -17.92 -19.28
N VAL A 125 -11.05 -17.44 -18.04
CA VAL A 125 -9.87 -17.47 -17.18
C VAL A 125 -10.21 -18.10 -15.85
N SER A 126 -9.30 -18.85 -15.26
CA SER A 126 -9.48 -19.38 -13.90
C SER A 126 -9.19 -18.29 -12.86
N VAL A 127 -9.72 -18.48 -11.65
CA VAL A 127 -9.39 -17.62 -10.50
C VAL A 127 -7.90 -17.74 -10.17
N GLU A 128 -7.34 -18.94 -10.31
CA GLU A 128 -5.94 -19.25 -10.10
C GLU A 128 -5.04 -18.50 -11.08
N ASP A 129 -5.40 -18.45 -12.38
CA ASP A 129 -4.68 -17.67 -13.39
C ASP A 129 -4.72 -16.17 -13.06
N PHE A 130 -5.89 -15.66 -12.63
CA PHE A 130 -6.05 -14.27 -12.22
C PHE A 130 -5.18 -13.92 -11.00
N LEU A 131 -5.27 -14.72 -9.93
CA LEU A 131 -4.48 -14.52 -8.73
C LEU A 131 -2.99 -14.72 -9.00
N GLY A 132 -2.62 -15.67 -9.86
CA GLY A 132 -1.25 -15.89 -10.30
C GLY A 132 -0.66 -14.70 -11.05
N HIS A 133 -1.50 -13.96 -11.77
CA HIS A 133 -1.09 -12.78 -12.50
C HIS A 133 -0.90 -11.56 -11.57
N PHE A 134 -1.89 -11.21 -10.75
CA PHE A 134 -1.90 -9.94 -10.02
C PHE A 134 -1.43 -10.07 -8.57
N ILE A 135 -0.21 -9.60 -8.29
CA ILE A 135 0.37 -9.61 -6.94
C ILE A 135 -0.46 -8.77 -5.94
N ASP A 136 -1.01 -7.63 -6.37
CA ASP A 136 -1.81 -6.79 -5.49
C ASP A 136 -3.15 -7.41 -5.09
N ALA A 137 -3.72 -8.26 -5.97
CA ALA A 137 -4.87 -9.08 -5.63
C ALA A 137 -4.52 -10.16 -4.61
N ARG A 138 -3.34 -10.80 -4.73
CA ARG A 138 -2.86 -11.79 -3.74
C ARG A 138 -2.61 -11.17 -2.37
N LEU A 139 -2.03 -9.97 -2.33
CA LEU A 139 -1.68 -9.28 -1.09
C LEU A 139 -2.89 -8.59 -0.43
N PHE A 140 -3.60 -7.75 -1.18
CA PHE A 140 -4.59 -6.81 -0.65
C PHE A 140 -6.04 -7.23 -0.91
N GLY A 141 -6.25 -8.24 -1.74
CA GLY A 141 -7.58 -8.72 -2.11
C GLY A 141 -8.25 -7.84 -3.17
N ILE A 142 -9.34 -8.36 -3.71
CA ILE A 142 -10.12 -7.70 -4.76
C ILE A 142 -11.54 -8.24 -4.80
N THR A 143 -12.47 -7.46 -5.33
CA THR A 143 -13.82 -7.91 -5.68
C THR A 143 -13.93 -8.03 -7.20
N LEU A 144 -14.15 -9.25 -7.68
CA LEU A 144 -14.35 -9.55 -9.10
C LEU A 144 -15.84 -9.61 -9.45
N PRO A 145 -16.25 -9.04 -10.60
CA PRO A 145 -17.64 -9.04 -11.05
C PRO A 145 -18.05 -10.35 -11.74
N ILE A 146 -17.70 -11.49 -11.15
CA ILE A 146 -18.05 -12.83 -11.68
C ILE A 146 -19.48 -13.19 -11.23
N LYS A 147 -20.37 -13.43 -12.20
CA LYS A 147 -21.74 -13.87 -11.96
C LYS A 147 -21.77 -15.33 -11.52
N ASP A 148 -22.16 -15.56 -10.29
CA ASP A 148 -22.79 -16.81 -9.85
C ASP A 148 -24.29 -16.80 -10.23
N GLU A 149 -24.96 -17.96 -10.30
CA GLU A 149 -26.31 -18.14 -10.86
C GLU A 149 -27.43 -17.28 -10.21
N LYS A 150 -27.14 -16.62 -9.07
CA LYS A 150 -28.05 -15.66 -8.42
C LYS A 150 -27.64 -14.22 -8.76
N ARG A 151 -28.59 -13.47 -9.34
CA ARG A 151 -28.50 -12.04 -9.74
C ARG A 151 -27.63 -11.21 -8.78
N GLY A 152 -26.53 -10.64 -9.30
CA GLY A 152 -25.73 -9.62 -8.61
C GLY A 152 -24.55 -10.12 -7.76
N SER A 153 -24.19 -11.40 -7.86
CA SER A 153 -23.05 -11.97 -7.15
C SER A 153 -21.71 -11.46 -7.69
N SER A 154 -20.77 -11.22 -6.79
CA SER A 154 -19.37 -10.87 -7.03
C SER A 154 -18.50 -11.78 -6.19
N ILE A 155 -17.35 -12.23 -6.69
CA ILE A 155 -16.39 -12.99 -5.88
C ILE A 155 -15.47 -11.99 -5.18
N THR A 156 -15.55 -11.95 -3.86
CA THR A 156 -14.68 -11.08 -3.05
C THR A 156 -13.58 -11.90 -2.39
N PHE A 157 -12.35 -11.57 -2.73
CA PHE A 157 -11.16 -12.06 -2.04
C PHE A 157 -10.75 -11.06 -0.98
N THR A 158 -10.86 -11.45 0.29
CA THR A 158 -10.27 -10.67 1.37
C THR A 158 -8.75 -10.85 1.36
N GLY A 159 -8.02 -9.76 1.17
CA GLY A 159 -6.56 -9.78 1.18
C GLY A 159 -5.99 -10.24 2.52
N PRO A 160 -4.94 -11.07 2.52
CA PRO A 160 -4.22 -11.44 3.73
C PRO A 160 -3.54 -10.27 4.42
N VAL A 161 -3.09 -9.25 3.67
CA VAL A 161 -2.40 -8.07 4.19
C VAL A 161 -3.41 -6.96 4.45
N GLN A 162 -3.56 -6.58 5.71
CA GLN A 162 -4.43 -5.49 6.13
C GLN A 162 -3.66 -4.51 6.99
N PHE A 163 -3.78 -3.22 6.69
CA PHE A 163 -3.22 -2.13 7.48
C PHE A 163 -4.34 -1.32 8.11
N ASN A 164 -4.10 -0.83 9.31
CA ASN A 164 -4.91 0.25 9.89
C ASN A 164 -4.45 1.60 9.31
N TRP A 165 -5.25 2.63 9.51
CA TRP A 165 -4.83 4.01 9.27
C TRP A 165 -3.56 4.32 10.07
N GLY A 166 -2.56 4.89 9.41
CA GLY A 166 -1.37 5.42 10.04
C GLY A 166 -1.67 6.73 10.75
N TYR A 167 -0.98 6.97 11.86
CA TYR A 167 -1.04 8.25 12.58
C TYR A 167 0.34 8.66 13.04
N SER A 168 0.57 9.97 13.18
CA SER A 168 1.83 10.47 13.71
C SER A 168 1.99 10.18 15.21
N LEU A 169 3.21 9.83 15.62
CA LEU A 169 3.57 9.67 17.04
C LEU A 169 3.76 11.02 17.73
N ASN A 170 4.23 12.02 16.98
CA ASN A 170 4.30 13.42 17.39
C ASN A 170 3.01 14.19 17.07
N LYS A 171 2.86 15.36 17.69
CA LYS A 171 1.93 16.39 17.25
C LYS A 171 2.45 17.00 15.94
N ALA A 172 1.60 16.97 14.92
CA ALA A 172 1.90 17.46 13.59
C ALA A 172 1.30 18.86 13.41
N GLU A 173 2.14 19.78 12.95
CA GLU A 173 1.78 21.19 12.73
C GLU A 173 1.75 21.49 11.24
N LEU A 174 0.71 22.20 10.79
CA LEU A 174 0.66 22.76 9.44
C LEU A 174 1.65 23.92 9.31
N MET A 175 2.30 24.01 8.15
CA MET A 175 3.10 25.18 7.81
C MET A 175 2.20 26.40 7.64
N GLU A 176 2.65 27.55 8.16
CA GLU A 176 1.84 28.77 8.25
C GLU A 176 1.65 29.46 6.89
N SER A 177 2.59 29.30 5.96
CA SER A 177 2.57 29.96 4.64
C SER A 177 2.43 28.94 3.50
N PRO A 178 1.19 28.52 3.15
CA PRO A 178 0.94 27.57 2.06
C PRO A 178 0.77 28.24 0.69
N SER A 179 0.76 29.57 0.59
CA SER A 179 0.38 30.25 -0.66
C SER A 179 1.49 30.14 -1.72
N ILE A 180 1.10 29.76 -2.95
CA ILE A 180 2.00 29.68 -4.11
C ILE A 180 1.43 30.51 -5.27
N THR A 181 2.28 31.08 -6.11
CA THR A 181 1.86 31.88 -7.28
C THR A 181 2.23 31.17 -8.59
N SER A 182 1.40 31.35 -9.62
CA SER A 182 1.67 30.92 -11.00
C SER A 182 1.46 32.08 -11.96
N HIS A 183 2.40 32.31 -12.88
CA HIS A 183 2.28 33.35 -13.91
C HIS A 183 1.26 33.04 -15.01
N PHE A 184 0.72 31.81 -15.04
CA PHE A 184 -0.33 31.45 -15.98
C PHE A 184 -1.70 31.93 -15.47
N ALA A 185 -2.42 32.67 -16.31
CA ALA A 185 -3.82 33.01 -16.09
C ALA A 185 -4.67 31.73 -16.25
N GLY A 186 -5.52 31.43 -15.26
CA GLY A 186 -6.37 30.23 -15.25
C GLY A 186 -7.52 30.25 -16.27
N ARG A 187 -7.72 31.35 -17.01
CA ARG A 187 -8.72 31.49 -18.08
C ARG A 187 -8.10 31.97 -19.38
N THR A 188 -8.75 31.63 -20.49
CA THR A 188 -8.41 32.04 -21.86
C THR A 188 -8.16 33.54 -21.93
N LYS A 189 -7.11 33.97 -22.67
CA LYS A 189 -6.81 35.39 -22.93
C LYS A 189 -8.09 36.12 -23.41
N GLY A 190 -8.59 37.07 -22.62
CA GLY A 190 -9.68 37.96 -23.04
C GLY A 190 -10.74 38.30 -21.98
N GLU A 191 -10.83 37.55 -20.88
CA GLU A 191 -11.72 37.89 -19.76
C GLU A 191 -10.87 38.35 -18.57
N GLY A 192 -10.95 39.64 -18.26
CA GLY A 192 -9.98 40.37 -17.46
C GLY A 192 -9.63 39.75 -16.11
N GLU A 193 -8.37 39.39 -15.97
CA GLU A 193 -7.51 39.57 -14.80
C GLU A 193 -6.06 39.29 -15.28
N GLU A 194 -5.23 40.32 -15.40
CA GLU A 194 -3.79 40.19 -15.76
C GLU A 194 -2.93 39.64 -14.60
N GLY A 195 -3.55 39.00 -13.61
CA GLY A 195 -2.91 38.48 -12.41
C GLY A 195 -2.60 36.99 -12.50
N GLY A 196 -1.46 36.58 -11.97
CA GLY A 196 -1.13 35.16 -11.78
C GLY A 196 -2.10 34.47 -10.82
N THR A 197 -2.31 33.17 -10.99
CA THR A 197 -3.20 32.38 -10.11
C THR A 197 -2.49 32.08 -8.79
N ILE A 198 -3.13 32.37 -7.64
CA ILE A 198 -2.64 31.99 -6.31
C ILE A 198 -3.23 30.62 -5.94
N GLY A 199 -2.37 29.62 -5.78
CA GLY A 199 -2.71 28.29 -5.28
C GLY A 199 -2.38 28.10 -3.79
N LYS A 200 -2.79 26.96 -3.24
CA LYS A 200 -2.43 26.52 -1.88
C LYS A 200 -1.63 25.22 -1.94
N ASP A 201 -0.48 25.21 -1.26
CA ASP A 201 0.43 24.08 -1.05
C ASP A 201 0.52 23.81 0.46
N TRP A 202 -0.43 23.02 0.95
CA TRP A 202 -0.52 22.67 2.36
C TRP A 202 0.49 21.59 2.72
N ARG A 203 1.33 21.85 3.72
CA ARG A 203 2.40 20.95 4.18
C ARG A 203 2.42 20.89 5.70
N LEU A 204 2.94 19.78 6.23
CA LEU A 204 3.29 19.63 7.63
C LEU A 204 4.77 19.95 7.82
N TYR A 205 5.14 20.56 8.94
CA TYR A 205 6.56 20.74 9.27
C TYR A 205 7.29 19.41 9.43
N TYR A 206 6.75 18.51 10.26
CA TYR A 206 7.29 17.18 10.48
C TYR A 206 6.21 16.23 11.03
N ALA A 207 6.21 14.99 10.56
CA ALA A 207 5.36 13.94 11.11
C ALA A 207 6.03 12.56 11.00
N LEU A 208 6.30 11.90 12.13
CA LEU A 208 6.70 10.49 12.18
C LEU A 208 5.44 9.62 12.22
N ILE A 209 5.09 9.00 11.10
CA ILE A 209 3.84 8.28 10.90
C ILE A 209 4.04 6.78 11.16
N ALA A 210 3.22 6.19 12.02
CA ALA A 210 3.27 4.78 12.38
C ALA A 210 2.05 4.01 11.86
N PHE A 211 2.32 2.93 11.12
CA PHE A 211 1.35 1.97 10.61
C PHE A 211 1.42 0.65 11.40
N TYR A 212 0.25 0.10 11.66
CA TYR A 212 0.10 -1.28 12.09
C TYR A 212 -0.51 -2.09 10.96
N GLY A 213 0.11 -3.21 10.63
CA GLY A 213 -0.35 -4.17 9.65
C GLY A 213 -0.42 -5.58 10.21
N ARG A 214 -1.19 -6.42 9.54
CA ARG A 214 -1.21 -7.87 9.78
C ARG A 214 -1.23 -8.64 8.48
N ILE A 215 -0.61 -9.82 8.50
CA ILE A 215 -0.70 -10.83 7.46
C ILE A 215 -1.42 -12.04 8.04
N SER A 216 -2.55 -12.43 7.45
CA SER A 216 -3.31 -13.63 7.85
C SER A 216 -2.90 -14.84 7.02
N GLY A 217 -2.27 -15.83 7.66
CA GLY A 217 -1.87 -17.08 7.01
C GLY A 217 -3.07 -17.93 6.54
N ASN A 218 -4.25 -17.74 7.13
CA ASN A 218 -5.48 -18.39 6.66
C ASN A 218 -6.06 -17.71 5.40
N SER A 219 -6.00 -16.39 5.33
CA SER A 219 -6.43 -15.63 4.14
C SER A 219 -5.46 -15.80 2.98
N ALA A 220 -4.16 -15.96 3.28
CA ALA A 220 -3.12 -16.20 2.28
C ALA A 220 -3.41 -17.44 1.43
N LYS A 221 -3.94 -18.51 2.04
CA LYS A 221 -4.38 -19.71 1.31
C LYS A 221 -5.45 -19.42 0.26
N LYS A 222 -6.42 -18.56 0.59
CA LYS A 222 -7.55 -18.24 -0.30
C LYS A 222 -7.14 -17.36 -1.48
N THR A 223 -6.03 -16.65 -1.34
CA THR A 223 -5.49 -15.70 -2.32
C THR A 223 -4.23 -16.21 -3.01
N LEU A 224 -3.80 -17.45 -2.70
CA LEU A 224 -2.57 -18.06 -3.19
C LEU A 224 -1.30 -17.25 -2.91
N MET A 225 -1.33 -16.42 -1.86
CA MET A 225 -0.17 -15.61 -1.48
C MET A 225 0.95 -16.51 -0.95
N THR A 226 2.15 -16.27 -1.45
CA THR A 226 3.37 -17.06 -1.18
C THR A 226 4.31 -16.34 -0.22
N GLN A 227 5.32 -17.04 0.32
CA GLN A 227 6.37 -16.39 1.10
C GLN A 227 7.24 -15.44 0.25
N GLN A 228 7.34 -15.66 -1.06
CA GLN A 228 7.98 -14.70 -1.96
C GLN A 228 7.19 -13.39 -2.01
N ASP A 229 5.86 -13.45 -2.08
CA ASP A 229 5.01 -12.25 -2.06
C ASP A 229 5.21 -11.44 -0.76
N VAL A 230 5.40 -12.13 0.38
CA VAL A 230 5.71 -11.48 1.67
C VAL A 230 7.06 -10.76 1.62
N ARG A 231 8.10 -11.38 1.06
CA ARG A 231 9.41 -10.73 0.88
C ARG A 231 9.35 -9.53 -0.05
N GLU A 232 8.60 -9.64 -1.15
CA GLU A 232 8.38 -8.51 -2.06
C GLU A 232 7.62 -7.37 -1.35
N LEU A 233 6.64 -7.69 -0.49
CA LEU A 233 5.95 -6.71 0.33
C LEU A 233 6.89 -6.01 1.33
N ASP A 234 7.74 -6.76 2.04
CA ASP A 234 8.72 -6.20 2.99
C ASP A 234 9.59 -5.14 2.30
N HIS A 235 10.14 -5.50 1.14
CA HIS A 235 10.98 -4.61 0.35
C HIS A 235 10.19 -3.42 -0.21
N ALA A 236 8.99 -3.65 -0.72
CA ALA A 236 8.15 -2.59 -1.30
C ALA A 236 7.68 -1.57 -0.26
N LEU A 237 7.35 -1.98 0.98
CA LEU A 237 6.97 -1.05 2.04
C LEU A 237 8.06 -0.02 2.29
N TRP A 238 9.32 -0.46 2.31
CA TRP A 238 10.46 0.44 2.48
C TRP A 238 10.72 1.27 1.23
N GLN A 239 10.96 0.60 0.09
CA GLN A 239 11.42 1.26 -1.13
C GLN A 239 10.37 2.19 -1.76
N SER A 240 9.08 1.86 -1.64
CA SER A 240 8.03 2.69 -2.23
C SER A 240 7.95 4.09 -1.62
N ILE A 241 8.31 4.25 -0.35
CA ILE A 241 8.40 5.58 0.27
C ILE A 241 9.53 6.39 -0.37
N ILE A 242 10.64 5.76 -0.71
CA ILE A 242 11.81 6.42 -1.32
C ILE A 242 11.52 6.76 -2.80
N THR A 243 10.96 5.83 -3.57
CA THR A 243 10.88 5.97 -5.04
C THR A 243 9.57 6.58 -5.53
N GLU A 244 8.45 6.36 -4.84
CA GLU A 244 7.11 6.74 -5.33
C GLU A 244 6.56 8.02 -4.68
N THR A 245 7.35 8.71 -3.85
CA THR A 245 6.98 10.00 -3.22
C THR A 245 7.57 11.22 -3.95
N ASN A 246 7.86 11.07 -5.24
CA ASN A 246 8.59 12.03 -6.08
C ASN A 246 7.81 13.30 -6.50
N THR A 247 6.51 13.41 -6.22
CA THR A 247 5.74 14.63 -6.56
C THR A 247 6.05 15.78 -5.60
N ARG A 248 5.99 17.04 -6.08
CA ARG A 248 6.37 18.26 -5.31
C ARG A 248 5.83 18.33 -3.88
N THR A 249 4.59 17.88 -3.64
CA THR A 249 3.96 17.94 -2.32
C THR A 249 4.27 16.74 -1.44
N LYS A 250 4.82 15.65 -2.02
CA LYS A 250 5.11 14.38 -1.35
C LYS A 250 6.60 14.17 -1.10
N LEU A 251 7.48 14.96 -1.72
CA LEU A 251 8.92 14.92 -1.49
C LEU A 251 9.24 15.02 0.02
N ASN A 252 10.41 14.47 0.40
CA ASN A 252 10.91 14.44 1.78
C ASN A 252 10.15 13.50 2.74
N GLN A 253 9.58 12.41 2.22
CA GLN A 253 9.20 11.26 3.04
C GLN A 253 10.34 10.24 3.07
N GLN A 254 10.66 9.66 4.23
CA GLN A 254 11.70 8.64 4.36
C GLN A 254 11.25 7.50 5.29
N PRO A 255 11.45 6.22 4.91
CA PRO A 255 11.17 5.09 5.78
C PRO A 255 12.17 5.04 6.94
N ARG A 256 11.69 4.81 8.17
CA ARG A 256 12.51 4.90 9.40
C ARG A 256 12.64 3.61 10.18
N LEU A 257 11.56 2.84 10.28
CA LEU A 257 11.56 1.56 10.98
C LEU A 257 10.61 0.60 10.30
N TYR A 258 11.08 -0.61 10.02
CA TYR A 258 10.26 -1.74 9.64
C TYR A 258 10.51 -2.88 10.63
N LEU A 259 9.44 -3.39 11.23
CA LEU A 259 9.48 -4.56 12.10
C LEU A 259 8.31 -5.47 11.74
N ARG A 260 8.61 -6.70 11.33
CA ARG A 260 7.60 -7.75 11.10
C ARG A 260 7.84 -8.92 12.03
N VAL A 261 6.86 -9.25 12.85
CA VAL A 261 6.88 -10.42 13.73
C VAL A 261 6.11 -11.54 13.05
N GLU A 262 6.79 -12.63 12.70
CA GLU A 262 6.20 -13.86 12.20
C GLU A 262 5.95 -14.83 13.36
N TYR A 263 4.73 -15.36 13.45
CA TYR A 263 4.35 -16.35 14.46
C TYR A 263 4.50 -17.79 13.94
N LYS A 264 4.66 -18.74 14.86
CA LYS A 264 4.74 -20.18 14.54
C LYS A 264 3.41 -20.81 14.11
N ASP A 265 2.31 -20.07 14.19
CA ASP A 265 0.96 -20.56 13.91
C ASP A 265 0.14 -19.58 13.05
N SER A 266 -1.12 -19.96 12.77
CA SER A 266 -2.07 -19.14 12.00
C SER A 266 -3.26 -18.62 12.82
N GLY A 267 -3.16 -18.62 14.15
CA GLY A 267 -4.19 -18.14 15.09
C GLY A 267 -3.75 -16.99 15.98
N THR A 268 -2.44 -16.77 16.13
CA THR A 268 -1.86 -15.78 17.04
C THR A 268 -1.73 -14.40 16.39
N PHE A 269 -2.11 -13.38 17.15
CA PHE A 269 -1.85 -11.95 16.93
C PHE A 269 -1.66 -11.30 18.31
N THR A 270 -0.69 -10.42 18.46
CA THR A 270 -0.44 -9.66 19.70
C THR A 270 -1.35 -8.44 19.80
N GLY A 271 -1.79 -7.90 18.67
CA GLY A 271 -2.57 -6.68 18.53
C GLY A 271 -1.73 -5.51 18.01
N ASP A 272 -2.34 -4.32 18.00
CA ASP A 272 -1.73 -3.10 17.46
C ASP A 272 -0.40 -2.74 18.13
N LEU A 273 0.72 -3.04 17.46
CA LEU A 273 2.08 -2.89 17.99
C LEU A 273 2.45 -1.43 18.29
N ARG A 274 1.77 -0.46 17.66
CA ARG A 274 1.99 0.97 17.89
C ARG A 274 1.66 1.41 19.31
N ARG A 275 0.87 0.62 20.04
CA ARG A 275 0.53 0.88 21.45
C ARG A 275 1.72 0.73 22.40
N TYR A 276 2.80 0.12 21.92
CA TYR A 276 3.96 -0.24 22.73
C TYR A 276 5.24 0.50 22.32
N ILE A 277 5.10 1.54 21.50
CA ILE A 277 6.19 2.43 21.13
C ILE A 277 5.81 3.86 21.45
N ASP A 278 6.80 4.69 21.75
CA ASP A 278 6.58 6.12 21.94
C ASP A 278 7.82 6.93 21.54
N ILE A 279 7.72 8.26 21.56
CA ILE A 279 8.86 9.16 21.39
C ILE A 279 9.00 10.09 22.59
N ASP A 280 10.24 10.39 22.96
CA ASP A 280 10.58 11.23 24.13
C ASP A 280 10.16 12.71 23.97
N ARG A 281 10.11 13.22 22.73
CA ARG A 281 9.64 14.57 22.40
C ARG A 281 8.55 14.53 21.34
N LYS A 282 7.43 15.23 21.58
CA LYS A 282 6.22 15.17 20.71
C LYS A 282 5.85 16.48 20.02
N GLU A 283 6.44 17.61 20.38
CA GLU A 283 6.00 18.93 19.91
C GLU A 283 7.13 19.72 19.27
N GLY A 284 6.79 20.56 18.29
CA GLY A 284 7.75 21.43 17.60
C GLY A 284 8.86 20.68 16.87
N LEU A 285 8.64 19.41 16.51
CA LEU A 285 9.63 18.63 15.75
C LEU A 285 9.75 19.16 14.33
N ARG A 286 10.97 19.16 13.81
CA ARG A 286 11.35 19.55 12.45
C ARG A 286 12.28 18.52 11.79
N ASP A 287 12.85 17.60 12.57
CA ASP A 287 13.84 16.65 12.10
C ASP A 287 13.86 15.34 12.92
N ILE A 288 14.41 14.28 12.33
CA ILE A 288 14.55 12.96 12.96
C ILE A 288 15.49 12.97 14.16
N GLY A 289 16.50 13.83 14.14
CA GLY A 289 17.49 13.90 15.22
C GLY A 289 16.98 14.49 16.54
N GLU A 290 15.78 15.06 16.56
CA GLU A 290 15.19 15.80 17.68
C GLU A 290 14.39 14.94 18.67
N TYR A 291 14.27 13.64 18.42
CA TYR A 291 13.62 12.68 19.31
C TYR A 291 14.37 11.35 19.32
N LYS A 292 14.01 10.49 20.26
CA LYS A 292 14.33 9.07 20.29
C LYS A 292 13.05 8.26 20.27
N LEU A 293 13.04 7.19 19.48
CA LEU A 293 11.96 6.21 19.47
C LEU A 293 12.20 5.18 20.57
N ASP A 294 11.31 5.11 21.55
CA ASP A 294 11.34 4.10 22.60
C ASP A 294 10.51 2.87 22.19
N VAL A 295 11.17 1.72 22.13
CA VAL A 295 10.55 0.40 21.86
C VAL A 295 10.58 -0.53 23.07
N THR A 296 10.99 -0.08 24.25
CA THR A 296 11.18 -0.92 25.44
C THR A 296 9.90 -1.69 25.81
N ASN A 297 8.76 -1.00 25.82
CA ASN A 297 7.46 -1.63 26.07
C ASN A 297 7.07 -2.67 25.01
N LEU A 298 7.51 -2.48 23.76
CA LEU A 298 7.31 -3.45 22.68
C LEU A 298 8.18 -4.69 22.92
N VAL A 299 9.44 -4.51 23.33
CA VAL A 299 10.34 -5.63 23.69
C VAL A 299 9.70 -6.49 24.78
N GLU A 300 9.29 -5.89 25.90
CA GLU A 300 8.64 -6.61 27.00
C GLU A 300 7.38 -7.37 26.55
N LYS A 301 6.59 -6.74 25.66
CA LYS A 301 5.37 -7.34 25.13
C LYS A 301 5.67 -8.57 24.28
N LEU A 302 6.69 -8.49 23.42
CA LEU A 302 7.11 -9.60 22.57
C LEU A 302 7.77 -10.71 23.39
N GLU A 303 8.55 -10.39 24.42
CA GLU A 303 9.23 -11.37 25.27
C GLU A 303 8.24 -12.30 25.98
N LYS A 304 7.13 -11.72 26.49
CA LYS A 304 6.01 -12.48 27.07
C LYS A 304 5.42 -13.52 26.11
N ARG A 305 5.69 -13.42 24.81
CA ARG A 305 5.20 -14.31 23.74
C ARG A 305 6.32 -14.92 22.92
N LYS A 306 7.58 -14.88 23.40
CA LYS A 306 8.76 -15.35 22.67
C LYS A 306 8.61 -16.76 22.11
N ASN A 307 7.97 -17.66 22.87
CA ASN A 307 7.74 -19.05 22.45
C ASN A 307 6.86 -19.18 21.20
N SER A 308 5.95 -18.23 20.96
CA SER A 308 5.05 -18.19 19.80
C SER A 308 5.68 -17.53 18.56
N ILE A 309 6.80 -16.81 18.72
CA ILE A 309 7.46 -16.08 17.65
C ILE A 309 8.39 -17.02 16.88
N ASN A 310 8.24 -17.05 15.55
CA ASN A 310 9.10 -17.79 14.65
C ASN A 310 10.31 -16.95 14.23
N LYS A 311 10.06 -15.72 13.77
CA LYS A 311 11.10 -14.82 13.26
C LYS A 311 10.69 -13.37 13.42
N ILE A 312 11.67 -12.48 13.56
CA ILE A 312 11.48 -11.02 13.55
C ILE A 312 12.31 -10.48 12.40
N TYR A 313 11.66 -9.80 11.45
CA TYR A 313 12.33 -9.12 10.36
C TYR A 313 12.44 -7.64 10.74
N LEU A 314 13.64 -7.09 10.69
CA LEU A 314 13.93 -5.76 11.22
C LEU A 314 14.72 -4.94 10.20
N ARG A 315 14.31 -3.69 10.00
CA ARG A 315 15.10 -2.67 9.32
C ARG A 315 14.97 -1.36 10.06
N VAL A 316 16.09 -0.76 10.43
CA VAL A 316 16.15 0.52 11.12
C VAL A 316 16.97 1.46 10.27
N ASP A 317 16.45 2.65 10.04
CA ASP A 317 17.18 3.73 9.41
C ASP A 317 18.36 4.17 10.28
N GLU A 318 19.50 4.47 9.67
CA GLU A 318 20.75 4.72 10.39
C GLU A 318 20.73 6.00 11.23
N ASP A 319 19.92 6.99 10.81
CA ASP A 319 19.76 8.27 11.52
C ASP A 319 18.73 8.17 12.66
N LEU A 320 17.94 7.09 12.72
CA LEU A 320 16.92 6.92 13.75
C LEU A 320 17.55 6.45 15.07
N LYS A 321 17.48 7.31 16.09
CA LYS A 321 17.83 6.93 17.46
C LYS A 321 16.71 6.10 18.08
N VAL A 322 17.01 4.85 18.43
CA VAL A 322 16.04 3.91 19.02
C VAL A 322 16.52 3.46 20.40
N GLU A 323 15.75 3.76 21.44
CA GLU A 323 15.90 3.24 22.80
C GLU A 323 15.19 1.89 22.91
N GLY A 324 15.84 0.88 23.50
CA GLY A 324 15.32 -0.50 23.55
C GLY A 324 15.75 -1.38 22.37
N LEU A 325 16.54 -0.87 21.41
CA LEU A 325 16.93 -1.62 20.22
C LEU A 325 17.91 -2.74 20.52
N GLU A 326 18.94 -2.48 21.33
CA GLU A 326 19.93 -3.50 21.71
C GLU A 326 19.30 -4.57 22.61
N GLU A 327 18.35 -4.18 23.46
CA GLU A 327 17.52 -5.07 24.27
C GLU A 327 16.68 -5.98 23.37
N LEU A 328 16.01 -5.43 22.34
CA LEU A 328 15.29 -6.22 21.34
C LEU A 328 16.24 -7.22 20.65
N LYS A 329 17.41 -6.76 20.20
CA LYS A 329 18.39 -7.59 19.50
C LYS A 329 18.91 -8.73 20.37
N THR A 330 19.17 -8.43 21.65
CA THR A 330 19.64 -9.40 22.63
C THR A 330 18.54 -10.40 22.99
N ALA A 331 17.34 -9.91 23.29
CA ALA A 331 16.19 -10.72 23.68
C ALA A 331 15.78 -11.71 22.60
N PHE A 332 15.90 -11.35 21.32
CA PHE A 332 15.53 -12.19 20.18
C PHE A 332 16.73 -12.63 19.34
N SER A 333 17.91 -12.74 19.96
CA SER A 333 19.10 -13.25 19.31
C SER A 333 18.84 -14.62 18.67
N GLY A 334 19.23 -14.77 17.40
CA GLY A 334 18.95 -15.95 16.59
C GLY A 334 17.56 -16.03 15.94
N LEU A 335 16.63 -15.14 16.31
CA LEU A 335 15.30 -15.02 15.67
C LEU A 335 15.18 -13.77 14.79
N ILE A 336 16.12 -12.83 14.89
CA ILE A 336 16.13 -11.61 14.07
C ILE A 336 16.79 -11.86 12.71
N GLU A 337 16.13 -11.39 11.66
CA GLU A 337 16.70 -11.19 10.32
C GLU A 337 16.70 -9.69 10.03
N GLU A 338 17.89 -9.12 9.85
CA GLU A 338 18.04 -7.73 9.42
C GLU A 338 17.84 -7.64 7.90
N LEU A 339 16.89 -6.82 7.47
CA LEU A 339 16.61 -6.58 6.06
C LEU A 339 17.49 -5.44 5.53
N GLN A 340 18.01 -5.62 4.31
CA GLN A 340 18.84 -4.62 3.62
C GLN A 340 18.03 -3.56 2.88
#